data_AF-A0AB37HEI6-F1
#
_entry.id   AF-A0AB37HEI6-F1
#
_cell.length_a   1.000
_cell.length_b   1.000
_cell.length_c   1.000
_cell.angle_alpha   90.00
_cell.angle_beta   90.00
_cell.angle_gamma   90.00
#
_symmetry.space_group_name_H-M   'P 1'
#
loop_
_entity.id
_entity.type
_entity.pdbx_description
1 polymer ?
#
loop_
_entity_poly.entity_id
_entity_poly.type
_entity_poly.pdbx_seq_one_letter_code
_entity_poly.pdbx_strand_id
1 'polypeptide(L)'
;MNSNITIQPIIDLPAAASFIAACNSDPCQHVGYCGSNPQEILYTLQHHFSDLPIRQSLIGAYDNKQLVGLLGLDIDQEAKEAEIWGPFVKRNDWNVVAKELWMKIVEGLAIPIKRFYGFYNIENQNAATFMQQHNFVKGTPIYYYVQIILRKIKKMISI
;
A
#
# COMPACT_ATOMS: atom_id res chain seq x y z
N MET A 1 3.90 21.53 8.25
CA MET A 1 5.32 21.19 8.11
C MET A 1 5.50 20.74 6.68
N ASN A 2 6.33 21.40 5.89
CA ASN A 2 6.60 20.99 4.52
C ASN A 2 7.58 19.83 4.57
N SER A 3 7.05 18.61 4.55
CA SER A 3 7.86 17.41 4.41
C SER A 3 8.38 17.39 2.98
N ASN A 4 9.68 17.66 2.78
CA ASN A 4 10.34 17.50 1.48
C ASN A 4 10.49 16.00 1.18
N ILE A 5 9.38 15.34 0.90
CA ILE A 5 9.36 13.95 0.44
C ILE A 5 9.10 13.91 -1.05
N THR A 6 9.81 13.03 -1.74
CA THR A 6 9.56 12.73 -3.15
C THR A 6 8.95 11.33 -3.24
N ILE A 7 7.82 11.21 -3.93
CA ILE A 7 7.19 9.92 -4.21
C ILE A 7 7.57 9.45 -5.61
N GLN A 8 8.14 8.25 -5.72
CA GLN A 8 8.56 7.68 -7.00
C GLN A 8 8.56 6.14 -6.96
N PRO A 9 8.50 5.46 -8.12
CA PRO A 9 8.66 4.02 -8.20
C PRO A 9 9.99 3.56 -7.62
N ILE A 10 9.99 2.42 -6.94
CA ILE A 10 11.23 1.84 -6.39
C ILE A 10 11.99 1.12 -7.51
N ILE A 11 13.29 1.40 -7.59
CA ILE A 11 14.21 0.75 -8.54
C ILE A 11 15.04 -0.33 -7.82
N ASP A 12 15.43 -0.06 -6.58
CA ASP A 12 16.23 -0.98 -5.76
C ASP A 12 15.31 -1.91 -4.96
N LEU A 13 14.96 -3.05 -5.56
CA LEU A 13 14.11 -4.07 -4.91
C LEU A 13 14.77 -4.71 -3.68
N PRO A 14 16.08 -5.00 -3.64
CA PRO A 14 16.74 -5.43 -2.41
C PRO A 14 16.59 -4.44 -1.25
N ALA A 15 16.69 -3.14 -1.51
CA ALA A 15 16.44 -2.11 -0.50
C ALA A 15 14.96 -2.08 -0.06
N ALA A 16 14.01 -2.21 -0.99
CA ALA A 16 12.59 -2.34 -0.65
C ALA A 16 12.31 -3.55 0.23
N ALA A 17 12.83 -4.73 -0.14
CA ALA A 17 12.61 -5.96 0.61
C ALA A 17 13.17 -5.86 2.03
N SER A 18 14.36 -5.28 2.18
CA SER A 18 14.98 -5.03 3.48
C SER A 18 14.17 -4.00 4.30
N PHE A 19 13.64 -2.96 3.65
CA PHE A 19 12.81 -1.95 4.30
C PHE A 19 11.49 -2.55 4.82
N ILE A 20 10.81 -3.34 3.98
CA ILE A 20 9.59 -4.07 4.32
C ILE A 20 9.87 -5.00 5.49
N ALA A 21 10.86 -5.89 5.39
CA ALA A 21 11.20 -6.85 6.43
C ALA A 21 11.44 -6.17 7.80
N ALA A 22 12.19 -5.06 7.78
CA ALA A 22 12.49 -4.31 8.99
C ALA A 22 11.26 -3.64 9.60
N CYS A 23 10.29 -3.17 8.80
CA CYS A 23 9.03 -2.64 9.32
C CYS A 23 8.10 -3.78 9.76
N ASN A 24 8.01 -4.86 8.98
CA ASN A 24 7.06 -5.95 9.23
C ASN A 24 7.42 -6.83 10.43
N SER A 25 8.65 -6.69 10.93
CA SER A 25 9.10 -7.31 12.19
C SER A 25 8.60 -6.58 13.44
N ASP A 26 8.07 -5.36 13.31
CA ASP A 26 7.45 -4.58 14.39
C ASP A 26 5.92 -4.77 14.33
N PRO A 27 5.27 -5.30 15.39
CA PRO A 27 3.81 -5.43 15.45
C PRO A 27 3.04 -4.14 15.16
N CYS A 28 3.59 -2.98 15.52
CA CYS A 28 2.99 -1.67 15.26
C CYS A 28 3.03 -1.26 13.77
N GLN A 29 3.75 -2.02 12.93
CA GLN A 29 3.87 -1.80 11.50
C GLN A 29 3.55 -3.06 10.68
N HIS A 30 3.18 -4.16 11.34
CA HIS A 30 2.98 -5.44 10.70
C HIS A 30 1.75 -5.46 9.80
N VAL A 31 1.96 -5.98 8.59
CA VAL A 31 1.02 -6.27 7.52
C VAL A 31 1.08 -7.78 7.26
N GLY A 32 -0.08 -8.41 7.34
CA GLY A 32 -0.25 -9.84 7.09
C GLY A 32 0.16 -10.22 5.67
N TYR A 33 0.51 -11.49 5.48
CA TYR A 33 0.89 -12.09 4.18
C TYR A 33 2.14 -11.51 3.48
N CYS A 34 2.69 -10.40 3.98
CA CYS A 34 3.90 -9.77 3.44
C CYS A 34 5.22 -10.44 3.91
N GLY A 35 5.19 -11.23 5.00
CA GLY A 35 6.37 -11.92 5.55
C GLY A 35 7.39 -10.99 6.22
N SER A 36 8.41 -11.53 6.87
CA SER A 36 9.48 -10.74 7.54
C SER A 36 10.90 -11.12 7.10
N ASN A 37 11.03 -12.07 6.16
CA ASN A 37 12.29 -12.50 5.60
C ASN A 37 12.64 -11.68 4.33
N PRO A 38 13.72 -10.88 4.33
CA PRO A 38 14.08 -10.04 3.18
C PRO A 38 14.26 -10.83 1.88
N GLN A 39 14.77 -12.06 1.92
CA GLN A 39 15.02 -12.87 0.73
C GLN A 39 13.71 -13.36 0.10
N GLU A 40 12.74 -13.77 0.92
CA GLU A 40 11.40 -14.19 0.45
C GLU A 40 10.61 -13.01 -0.10
N ILE A 41 10.70 -11.86 0.57
CA ILE A 41 10.08 -10.61 0.09
C ILE A 41 10.69 -10.22 -1.25
N LEU A 42 12.02 -10.21 -1.37
CA LEU A 42 12.71 -9.88 -2.61
C LEU A 42 12.28 -10.81 -3.75
N TYR A 43 12.24 -12.12 -3.49
CA TYR A 43 11.81 -13.11 -4.46
C TYR A 43 10.37 -12.82 -4.95
N THR A 44 9.47 -12.50 -4.01
CA THR A 44 8.09 -12.13 -4.34
C THR A 44 8.05 -10.86 -5.20
N LEU A 45 8.74 -9.79 -4.79
CA LEU A 45 8.84 -8.53 -5.54
C LEU A 45 9.40 -8.71 -6.97
N GLN A 46 10.28 -9.69 -7.18
CA GLN A 46 10.90 -9.96 -8.48
C GLN A 46 10.07 -10.84 -9.40
N HIS A 47 9.25 -11.75 -8.84
CA HIS A 47 8.67 -12.84 -9.63
C HIS A 47 7.15 -12.97 -9.52
N HIS A 48 6.55 -12.57 -8.39
CA HIS A 48 5.18 -12.97 -8.04
C HIS A 48 4.36 -11.88 -7.36
N PHE A 49 4.80 -10.62 -7.42
CA PHE A 49 4.16 -9.57 -6.61
C PHE A 49 2.87 -9.02 -7.19
N SER A 50 2.67 -9.01 -8.50
CA SER A 50 1.47 -8.42 -9.12
C SER A 50 1.38 -8.80 -10.59
N ASP A 51 0.15 -8.81 -11.14
CA ASP A 51 -0.08 -8.91 -12.58
C ASP A 51 0.43 -7.68 -13.36
N LEU A 52 0.56 -6.53 -12.69
CA LEU A 52 1.13 -5.32 -13.29
C LEU A 52 2.64 -5.22 -13.04
N PRO A 53 3.40 -4.51 -13.90
CA PRO A 53 4.82 -4.28 -13.69
C PRO A 53 5.10 -3.65 -12.33
N ILE A 54 6.17 -4.11 -11.65
CA ILE A 54 6.54 -3.65 -10.30
C ILE A 54 6.60 -2.11 -10.14
N ARG A 55 6.97 -1.38 -11.21
CA ARG A 55 7.03 0.09 -11.21
C ARG A 55 5.65 0.77 -11.10
N GLN A 56 4.57 0.06 -11.39
CA GLN A 56 3.18 0.50 -11.25
C GLN A 56 2.56 0.00 -9.93
N SER A 57 3.10 -1.09 -9.40
CA SER A 57 2.58 -1.77 -8.20
C SER A 57 3.33 -1.43 -6.92
N LEU A 58 4.51 -0.78 -6.98
CA LEU A 58 5.35 -0.48 -5.81
C LEU A 58 5.95 0.92 -5.90
N ILE A 59 5.72 1.74 -4.87
CA ILE A 59 6.25 3.10 -4.76
C ILE A 59 6.93 3.34 -3.42
N GLY A 60 7.89 4.27 -3.42
CA GLY A 60 8.63 4.71 -2.25
C GLY A 60 8.51 6.20 -2.03
N ALA A 61 8.51 6.59 -0.75
CA ALA A 61 8.67 7.96 -0.29
C ALA A 61 10.14 8.16 0.12
N TYR A 62 10.75 9.22 -0.38
CA TYR A 62 12.17 9.52 -0.14
C TYR A 62 12.35 10.89 0.50
N ASP A 63 13.10 10.95 1.60
CA ASP A 63 13.62 12.20 2.17
C ASP A 63 15.13 12.24 1.96
N ASN A 64 15.64 13.26 1.26
CA ASN A 64 17.07 13.39 0.97
C ASN A 64 17.70 12.09 0.39
N LYS A 65 16.99 11.42 -0.53
CA LYS A 65 17.34 10.13 -1.16
C LYS A 65 17.28 8.89 -0.23
N GLN A 66 16.96 9.07 1.04
CA GLN A 66 16.70 7.96 1.96
C GLN A 66 15.27 7.46 1.81
N LEU A 67 15.08 6.16 1.64
CA LEU A 67 13.75 5.54 1.67
C LEU A 67 13.17 5.65 3.08
N VAL A 68 12.04 6.36 3.20
CA VAL A 68 11.37 6.64 4.47
C VAL A 68 9.95 6.09 4.53
N GLY A 69 9.38 5.70 3.39
CA GLY A 69 8.12 4.99 3.34
C GLY A 69 7.95 4.19 2.05
N LEU A 70 7.07 3.19 2.09
CA LEU A 70 6.82 2.28 0.99
C LEU A 70 5.35 1.83 0.99
N LEU A 71 4.76 1.73 -0.19
CA LEU A 71 3.43 1.17 -0.41
C LEU A 71 3.44 0.32 -1.67
N GLY A 72 2.92 -0.90 -1.54
CA GLY A 72 2.73 -1.84 -2.64
C GLY A 72 1.26 -2.22 -2.81
N LEU A 73 0.89 -2.55 -4.04
CA LEU A 73 -0.39 -3.12 -4.42
C LEU A 73 -0.13 -4.42 -5.20
N ASP A 74 -0.41 -5.56 -4.57
CA ASP A 74 -0.45 -6.84 -5.27
C ASP A 74 -1.79 -6.92 -6.01
N ILE A 75 -1.74 -6.58 -7.30
CA ILE A 75 -2.91 -6.43 -8.17
C ILE A 75 -3.19 -7.73 -8.91
N ASP A 76 -4.44 -8.19 -8.79
CA ASP A 76 -5.08 -9.17 -9.66
C ASP A 76 -5.87 -8.42 -10.75
N GLN A 77 -5.39 -8.50 -11.99
CA GLN A 77 -5.95 -7.79 -13.13
C GLN A 77 -7.31 -8.38 -13.57
N GLU A 78 -7.51 -9.69 -13.41
CA GLU A 78 -8.73 -10.38 -13.81
C GLU A 78 -9.88 -10.04 -12.84
N ALA A 79 -9.65 -10.22 -11.54
CA ALA A 79 -10.60 -9.91 -10.49
C ALA A 79 -10.79 -8.38 -10.31
N LYS A 80 -9.79 -7.58 -10.72
CA LYS A 80 -9.69 -6.13 -10.51
C LYS A 80 -9.63 -5.80 -9.02
N GLU A 81 -8.72 -6.47 -8.34
CA GLU A 81 -8.53 -6.36 -6.90
C GLU A 81 -7.07 -6.07 -6.60
N ALA A 82 -6.82 -5.45 -5.46
CA ALA A 82 -5.48 -5.15 -5.02
C ALA A 82 -5.32 -5.40 -3.52
N GLU A 83 -4.39 -6.27 -3.16
CA GLU A 83 -3.92 -6.42 -1.78
C GLU A 83 -2.88 -5.33 -1.48
N ILE A 84 -3.04 -4.68 -0.33
CA ILE A 84 -2.21 -3.56 0.10
C ILE A 84 -1.05 -4.09 0.95
N TRP A 85 0.17 -3.91 0.47
CA TRP A 85 1.40 -4.09 1.23
C TRP A 85 1.86 -2.74 1.78
N GLY A 86 1.62 -2.48 3.07
CA GLY A 86 1.91 -1.22 3.74
C GLY A 86 0.65 -0.40 4.05
N PRO A 87 0.73 0.92 4.27
CA PRO A 87 1.94 1.74 4.17
C PRO A 87 2.95 1.41 5.27
N PHE A 88 4.20 1.18 4.89
CA PHE A 88 5.33 1.09 5.81
C PHE A 88 5.99 2.46 5.87
N VAL A 89 6.16 3.07 7.04
CA VAL A 89 6.72 4.43 7.15
C VAL A 89 7.58 4.56 8.41
N LYS A 90 8.83 5.01 8.23
CA LYS A 90 9.82 5.28 9.28
C LYS A 90 10.02 6.78 9.51
N ARG A 91 8.93 7.51 9.78
CA ARG A 91 8.93 8.94 10.09
C ARG A 91 7.84 9.31 11.10
N ASN A 92 8.04 10.44 11.78
CA ASN A 92 7.09 10.96 12.77
C ASN A 92 5.79 11.50 12.13
N ASP A 93 5.84 11.93 10.87
CA ASP A 93 4.69 12.40 10.08
C ASP A 93 4.05 11.26 9.27
N TRP A 94 3.91 10.08 9.88
CA TRP A 94 3.43 8.83 9.26
C TRP A 94 2.19 9.05 8.37
N ASN A 95 1.17 9.75 8.88
CA ASN A 95 -0.10 9.98 8.16
C ASN A 95 0.08 10.80 6.87
N VAL A 96 1.01 11.76 6.86
CA VAL A 96 1.29 12.60 5.68
C VAL A 96 1.93 11.72 4.60
N VAL A 97 2.97 10.96 4.97
CA VAL A 97 3.67 10.09 4.04
C VAL A 97 2.75 9.01 3.48
N ALA A 98 1.96 8.35 4.34
CA ALA A 98 1.00 7.32 3.95
C ALA A 98 -0.05 7.83 2.95
N LYS A 99 -0.56 9.05 3.17
CA LYS A 99 -1.53 9.69 2.26
C LYS A 99 -0.91 10.00 0.90
N GLU A 100 0.29 10.58 0.87
CA GLU A 100 0.99 10.91 -0.38
C GLU A 100 1.33 9.64 -1.19
N LEU A 101 1.77 8.57 -0.52
CA LEU A 101 1.94 7.25 -1.13
C LEU A 101 0.63 6.77 -1.76
N TRP A 102 -0.45 6.71 -0.96
CA TRP A 102 -1.74 6.21 -1.42
C TRP A 102 -2.28 7.00 -2.63
N MET A 103 -2.29 8.32 -2.55
CA MET A 103 -2.72 9.17 -3.67
C MET A 103 -1.91 8.87 -4.93
N LYS A 104 -0.58 8.84 -4.82
CA LYS A 104 0.28 8.68 -5.98
C LYS A 104 0.13 7.33 -6.66
N ILE A 105 0.04 6.24 -5.88
CA ILE A 105 -0.10 4.90 -6.48
C ILE A 105 -1.48 4.72 -7.11
N VAL A 106 -2.56 5.18 -6.45
CA VAL A 106 -3.93 5.02 -6.95
C VAL A 106 -4.18 5.88 -8.19
N GLU A 107 -3.68 7.11 -8.23
CA GLU A 107 -3.74 7.97 -9.44
C GLU A 107 -2.94 7.38 -10.61
N GLY A 108 -1.89 6.60 -10.32
CA GLY A 108 -1.02 5.97 -11.31
C GLY A 108 -1.54 4.65 -11.88
N LEU A 109 -2.67 4.12 -11.39
CA LEU A 109 -3.19 2.84 -11.83
C LEU A 109 -3.66 2.88 -13.29
N ALA A 110 -3.07 2.02 -14.13
CA ALA A 110 -3.43 1.89 -15.53
C ALA A 110 -4.80 1.20 -15.76
N ILE A 111 -5.32 0.51 -14.74
CA ILE A 111 -6.59 -0.21 -14.78
C ILE A 111 -7.49 0.20 -13.62
N PRO A 112 -8.82 0.15 -13.78
CA PRO A 112 -9.73 0.39 -12.68
C PRO A 112 -9.74 -0.81 -11.72
N ILE A 113 -9.38 -0.56 -10.45
CA ILE A 113 -9.52 -1.50 -9.35
C ILE A 113 -10.90 -1.35 -8.72
N LYS A 114 -11.61 -2.47 -8.54
CA LYS A 114 -12.94 -2.53 -7.92
C LYS A 114 -12.86 -2.66 -6.41
N ARG A 115 -11.85 -3.37 -5.92
CA ARG A 115 -11.68 -3.70 -4.51
C ARG A 115 -10.23 -3.57 -4.08
N PHE A 116 -10.01 -2.81 -3.02
CA PHE A 116 -8.75 -2.83 -2.30
C PHE A 116 -8.94 -3.57 -0.99
N TYR A 117 -7.92 -4.28 -0.54
CA TYR A 117 -7.94 -4.88 0.78
C TYR A 117 -6.56 -4.97 1.41
N GLY A 118 -6.51 -5.07 2.73
CA GLY A 118 -5.25 -5.23 3.46
C GLY A 118 -5.46 -5.92 4.79
N PHE A 119 -4.40 -6.56 5.28
CA PHE A 119 -4.40 -7.31 6.53
C PHE A 119 -3.38 -6.68 7.48
N TYR A 120 -3.82 -6.23 8.66
CA TYR A 120 -2.93 -5.53 9.59
C TYR A 120 -2.95 -6.20 10.96
N ASN A 121 -1.82 -6.15 11.65
CA ASN A 121 -1.82 -6.51 13.06
C ASN A 121 -2.71 -5.53 13.85
N ILE A 122 -3.35 -6.00 14.93
CA ILE A 122 -4.14 -5.14 15.83
C ILE A 122 -3.31 -4.01 16.44
N GLU A 123 -2.01 -4.22 16.62
CA GLU A 123 -1.11 -3.21 17.18
C GLU A 123 -0.75 -2.12 16.16
N ASN A 124 -1.00 -2.35 14.86
CA ASN A 124 -0.76 -1.36 13.81
C ASN A 124 -1.88 -0.31 13.73
N GLN A 125 -1.93 0.55 14.75
CA GLN A 125 -2.93 1.61 14.90
C GLN A 125 -2.85 2.68 13.81
N ASN A 126 -1.64 2.92 13.27
CA ASN A 126 -1.44 3.84 12.15
C ASN A 126 -2.16 3.33 10.89
N ALA A 127 -1.96 2.07 10.53
CA ALA A 127 -2.66 1.47 9.40
C ALA A 127 -4.18 1.40 9.64
N ALA A 128 -4.63 1.07 10.86
CA ALA A 128 -6.05 1.09 11.18
C ALA A 128 -6.68 2.48 10.95
N THR A 129 -5.99 3.54 11.39
CA THR A 129 -6.41 4.93 11.18
C THR A 129 -6.42 5.29 9.68
N PHE A 130 -5.36 4.92 8.96
CA PHE A 130 -5.26 5.11 7.51
C PHE A 130 -6.43 4.46 6.76
N MET A 131 -6.75 3.21 7.10
CA MET A 131 -7.85 2.47 6.48
C MET A 131 -9.20 3.13 6.74
N GLN A 132 -9.44 3.60 7.98
CA GLN A 132 -10.66 4.35 8.31
C GLN A 132 -10.76 5.66 7.54
N GLN A 133 -9.67 6.42 7.43
CA GLN A 133 -9.64 7.70 6.68
C GLN A 133 -9.95 7.51 5.19
N HIS A 134 -9.65 6.34 4.64
CA HIS A 134 -9.95 5.99 3.26
C HIS A 134 -11.27 5.24 3.10
N ASN A 135 -12.12 5.18 4.14
CA ASN A 135 -13.42 4.51 4.13
C ASN A 135 -13.37 3.00 3.86
N PHE A 136 -12.28 2.33 4.26
CA PHE A 136 -12.26 0.87 4.31
C PHE A 136 -13.14 0.38 5.45
N VAL A 137 -13.86 -0.71 5.21
CA VAL A 137 -14.67 -1.41 6.20
C VAL A 137 -13.82 -2.51 6.81
N LYS A 138 -13.76 -2.54 8.15
CA LYS A 138 -13.12 -3.64 8.90
C LYS A 138 -14.00 -4.88 8.81
N GLY A 139 -13.44 -5.99 8.33
CA GLY A 139 -14.06 -7.31 8.36
C GLY A 139 -14.11 -7.88 9.79
N THR A 140 -15.01 -8.84 10.02
CA THR A 140 -15.10 -9.58 11.27
C THR A 140 -15.02 -11.08 11.00
N PRO A 141 -14.28 -11.88 11.80
CA PRO A 141 -13.52 -11.50 13.01
C PRO A 141 -12.04 -11.12 12.75
N ILE A 142 -11.64 -10.97 11.49
CA ILE A 142 -10.22 -10.85 11.08
C ILE A 142 -9.89 -9.38 10.77
N TYR A 143 -8.66 -8.93 11.07
CA TYR A 143 -8.11 -7.57 10.80
C TYR A 143 -7.86 -7.31 9.30
N TYR A 144 -8.85 -7.69 8.52
CA TYR A 144 -9.01 -7.50 7.10
C TYR A 144 -9.78 -6.20 6.90
N TYR A 145 -9.33 -5.37 5.99
CA TYR A 145 -10.02 -4.14 5.60
C TYR A 145 -10.37 -4.24 4.13
N VAL A 146 -11.56 -3.80 3.76
CA VAL A 146 -12.02 -3.79 2.36
C VAL A 146 -12.58 -2.44 1.99
N GLN A 147 -12.15 -1.92 0.85
CA GLN A 147 -12.82 -0.81 0.19
C GLN A 147 -13.37 -1.29 -1.15
N ILE A 148 -14.69 -1.17 -1.30
CA ILE A 148 -15.38 -1.40 -2.57
C ILE A 148 -15.61 -0.03 -3.23
N ILE A 149 -15.03 0.18 -4.40
CA ILE A 149 -15.26 1.40 -5.17
C ILE A 149 -16.59 1.26 -5.94
N LEU A 150 -17.68 1.72 -5.31
CA LEU A 150 -18.97 1.85 -5.98
C LEU A 150 -18.96 3.10 -6.87
N ARG A 151 -18.85 2.93 -8.19
CA ARG A 151 -19.16 4.04 -9.12
C ARG A 151 -20.64 4.35 -9.01
N LYS A 152 -21.01 5.50 -8.41
CA LYS A 152 -22.36 6.05 -8.58
C LYS A 152 -22.57 6.25 -10.08
N ILE A 153 -23.46 5.46 -10.68
CA ILE A 153 -23.98 5.73 -12.02
C ILE A 153 -24.72 7.07 -11.90
N LYS A 154 -24.12 8.17 -12.37
CA LYS A 154 -24.89 9.37 -12.70
C LYS A 154 -25.82 8.95 -13.85
N LYS A 155 -27.06 8.58 -13.54
CA LYS A 155 -28.14 8.62 -14.53
C LYS A 155 -28.28 10.08 -14.95
N MET A 156 -27.66 10.44 -16.08
CA MET A 156 -28.10 11.58 -16.87
C MET A 156 -29.48 11.21 -17.41
N ILE A 157 -30.52 11.70 -16.74
CA ILE A 157 -31.82 11.88 -17.39
C ILE A 157 -31.73 13.29 -17.96
N SER A 158 -31.43 13.38 -19.25
CA SER A 158 -31.66 14.60 -20.03
C SER A 158 -33.16 14.87 -20.03
N ILE A 159 -33.54 16.11 -19.69
CA ILE A 159 -34.82 16.70 -20.08
C ILE A 159 -34.58 17.40 -21.41
#